data_AF-A0A7S2FXG3-F1
#
_entry.id   AF-A0A7S2FXG3-F1
#
_cell.length_a   1.000
_cell.length_b   1.000
_cell.length_c   1.000
_cell.angle_alpha   90.00
_cell.angle_beta   90.00
_cell.angle_gamma   90.00
#
_symmetry.space_group_name_H-M   'P 1'
#
loop_
_entity.id
_entity.type
_entity.pdbx_description
1 polymer ?
#
loop_
_entity_poly.entity_id
_entity_poly.type
_entity_poly.pdbx_seq_one_letter_code
_entity_poly.pdbx_strand_id
1 'polypeptide(L)'
;AKSQCVDTPGWRNQYGGTCAIYVREGHCADGAFIAGHGWANANEFGTPSLHCCACGKPGPPRPPPPPSPLSPSPPPPPSPPPLPSPSPPPPMVCENVSITPHAAI
;
A
#
# COMPACT_ATOMS: atom_id res chain seq x y z
N ALA A 1 -8.57 2.38 5.38
CA ALA A 1 -10.03 2.30 5.55
C ALA A 1 -10.32 1.39 6.74
N LYS A 2 -11.00 1.89 7.78
CA LYS A 2 -11.48 1.04 8.89
C LYS A 2 -12.46 0.02 8.29
N SER A 3 -12.21 -1.27 8.49
CA SER A 3 -13.10 -2.33 8.03
C SER A 3 -14.52 -2.07 8.55
N GLN A 4 -15.54 -2.23 7.70
CA GLN A 4 -16.94 -2.08 8.11
C GLN A 4 -17.27 -3.18 9.12
N CYS A 5 -17.19 -2.84 10.40
CA CYS A 5 -17.59 -3.74 11.45
C CYS A 5 -19.12 -3.71 11.55
N VAL A 6 -19.72 -4.90 11.65
CA VAL A 6 -21.15 -5.09 11.93
C VAL A 6 -21.28 -5.92 13.19
N ASP A 7 -22.15 -5.47 14.11
CA ASP A 7 -22.48 -6.20 15.33
C ASP A 7 -23.07 -7.57 14.99
N THR A 8 -22.84 -8.58 15.83
CA THR A 8 -23.44 -9.90 15.63
C THR A 8 -24.97 -9.81 15.77
N PRO A 9 -25.74 -10.09 14.70
CA PRO A 9 -27.20 -9.97 14.76
C PRO A 9 -27.80 -10.89 15.82
N GLY A 10 -28.66 -10.32 16.68
CA GLY A 10 -29.36 -11.06 17.73
C GLY A 10 -28.50 -11.49 18.92
N TRP A 11 -27.21 -11.10 18.97
CA TRP A 11 -26.35 -11.43 20.09
C TRP A 11 -26.87 -10.82 21.40
N ARG A 12 -26.87 -11.66 22.43
CA ARG A 12 -27.15 -11.30 23.82
C ARG A 12 -26.30 -12.19 24.71
N ASN A 13 -25.74 -11.62 25.78
CA ASN A 13 -25.07 -12.43 26.80
C ASN A 13 -26.10 -13.18 27.67
N GLN A 14 -25.62 -14.01 28.60
CA GLN A 14 -26.47 -14.82 29.48
C GLN A 14 -27.34 -13.99 30.46
N TYR A 15 -27.07 -12.70 30.60
CA TYR A 15 -27.86 -11.75 31.41
C TYR A 15 -28.79 -10.88 30.56
N GLY A 16 -28.87 -11.11 29.24
CA GLY A 16 -29.67 -10.31 28.32
C GLY A 16 -29.00 -9.00 27.86
N GLY A 17 -27.72 -8.78 28.19
CA GLY A 17 -26.92 -7.67 27.69
C GLY A 17 -26.71 -7.76 26.18
N THR A 18 -27.02 -6.68 25.47
CA THR A 18 -26.82 -6.54 24.01
C THR A 18 -25.76 -5.49 23.71
N CYS A 19 -25.23 -5.42 22.49
CA CYS A 19 -24.25 -4.38 22.12
C CYS A 19 -24.73 -2.96 22.44
N ALA A 20 -26.02 -2.67 22.26
CA ALA A 20 -26.61 -1.38 22.61
C ALA A 20 -26.55 -1.07 24.12
N ILE A 21 -26.67 -2.09 24.99
CA ILE A 21 -26.57 -1.94 26.44
C ILE A 21 -25.12 -1.62 26.83
N TYR A 22 -24.14 -2.32 26.27
CA TYR A 22 -22.72 -2.05 26.58
C TYR A 22 -22.29 -0.64 26.19
N VAL A 23 -22.83 -0.11 25.10
CA VAL A 23 -22.59 1.29 24.70
C VAL A 23 -23.34 2.26 25.60
N ARG A 24 -24.63 2.01 25.86
CA ARG A 24 -25.47 2.88 26.70
C ARG A 24 -24.92 3.02 28.12
N GLU A 25 -24.48 1.92 28.71
CA GLU A 25 -23.93 1.86 30.07
C GLU A 25 -22.45 2.31 30.12
N GLY A 26 -21.85 2.66 28.98
CA GLY A 26 -20.48 3.18 28.93
C GLY A 26 -19.40 2.13 29.21
N HIS A 27 -19.67 0.85 28.94
CA HIS A 27 -18.65 -0.19 29.04
C HIS A 27 -17.68 -0.15 27.87
N CYS A 28 -18.17 0.24 26.68
CA CYS A 28 -17.34 0.36 25.50
C CYS A 28 -17.81 1.48 24.57
N ALA A 29 -16.86 2.10 23.88
CA ALA A 29 -17.09 3.16 22.91
C ALA A 29 -15.94 3.18 21.89
N ASP A 30 -16.21 3.68 20.69
CA ASP A 30 -15.20 3.92 19.65
C ASP A 30 -14.33 2.70 19.26
N GLY A 31 -14.83 1.49 19.48
CA GLY A 31 -14.13 0.25 19.16
C GLY A 31 -13.18 -0.22 20.25
N ALA A 32 -13.37 0.21 21.49
CA ALA A 32 -12.61 -0.24 22.64
C ALA A 32 -13.45 -0.22 23.92
N PHE A 33 -13.02 -0.98 24.93
CA PHE A 33 -13.56 -0.83 26.27
C PHE A 33 -13.09 0.49 26.88
N ILE A 34 -13.98 1.15 27.63
CA ILE A 34 -13.61 2.33 28.39
C ILE A 34 -12.62 1.91 29.49
N ALA A 35 -11.71 2.81 29.87
CA ALA A 35 -10.77 2.56 30.97
C ALA A 35 -11.51 2.07 32.22
N GLY A 36 -11.00 1.01 32.85
CA GLY A 36 -11.64 0.37 34.01
C GLY A 36 -12.79 -0.60 33.69
N HIS A 37 -13.22 -0.73 32.44
CA HIS A 37 -14.34 -1.59 32.02
C HIS A 37 -13.92 -2.86 31.28
N GLY A 38 -12.65 -3.24 31.35
CA GLY A 38 -12.15 -4.48 30.73
C GLY A 38 -12.82 -5.76 31.27
N TRP A 39 -13.34 -5.71 32.50
CA TRP A 39 -14.13 -6.80 33.10
C TRP A 39 -15.36 -7.15 32.27
N ALA A 40 -15.92 -6.17 31.55
CA ALA A 40 -17.11 -6.35 30.74
C ALA A 40 -16.86 -7.27 29.53
N ASN A 41 -15.58 -7.53 29.20
CA ASN A 41 -15.18 -8.45 28.13
C ASN A 41 -14.97 -9.91 28.56
N ALA A 42 -15.23 -10.24 29.82
CA ALA A 42 -15.01 -11.59 30.31
C ALA A 42 -15.96 -12.62 29.66
N ASN A 43 -15.69 -13.90 29.96
CA ASN A 43 -16.45 -15.01 29.39
C ASN A 43 -17.84 -15.14 30.04
N GLU A 44 -17.98 -14.97 31.36
CA GLU A 44 -19.26 -14.48 31.88
C GLU A 44 -19.46 -13.12 31.23
N PHE A 45 -20.56 -12.73 30.60
CA PHE A 45 -20.70 -11.50 29.77
C PHE A 45 -20.54 -11.77 28.28
N GLY A 46 -20.05 -12.96 27.90
CA GLY A 46 -20.16 -13.47 26.53
C GLY A 46 -19.24 -12.77 25.53
N THR A 47 -18.09 -12.26 25.98
CA THR A 47 -17.02 -11.70 25.13
C THR A 47 -17.49 -10.66 24.09
N PRO A 48 -18.03 -9.51 24.53
CA PRO A 48 -18.49 -8.44 23.64
C PRO A 48 -17.45 -7.95 22.62
N SER A 49 -16.14 -8.12 22.86
CA SER A 49 -15.10 -7.84 21.86
C SER A 49 -15.18 -8.70 20.60
N LEU A 50 -15.96 -9.78 20.59
CA LEU A 50 -16.17 -10.64 19.41
C LEU A 50 -17.50 -10.35 18.73
N HIS A 51 -18.40 -9.64 19.40
CA HIS A 51 -19.79 -9.46 18.99
C HIS A 51 -20.17 -8.01 18.71
N CYS A 52 -19.52 -7.05 19.38
CA CYS A 52 -19.89 -5.65 19.34
C CYS A 52 -18.76 -4.79 18.77
N CYS A 53 -19.06 -4.04 17.73
CA CYS A 53 -18.13 -3.16 17.04
C CYS A 53 -17.63 -2.04 17.93
N ALA A 54 -18.52 -1.44 18.72
CA ALA A 54 -18.14 -0.41 19.69
C ALA A 54 -17.20 -0.95 20.79
N CYS A 55 -17.19 -2.28 21.00
CA CYS A 55 -16.32 -2.95 21.97
C CYS A 55 -15.06 -3.57 21.33
N GLY A 56 -14.78 -3.28 20.06
CA GLY A 56 -13.54 -3.70 19.40
C GLY A 56 -13.64 -4.98 18.59
N LYS A 57 -14.85 -5.41 18.22
CA LYS A 57 -15.02 -6.48 17.22
C LYS A 57 -14.25 -6.14 15.95
N PRO A 58 -13.33 -7.01 15.49
CA PRO A 58 -12.67 -6.79 14.22
C PRO A 58 -13.71 -6.86 13.10
N GLY A 59 -13.64 -5.91 12.18
CA GLY A 59 -14.35 -6.05 10.91
C GLY A 59 -13.80 -7.24 10.12
N PRO A 60 -14.55 -7.72 9.11
CA PRO A 60 -14.04 -8.73 8.21
C PRO A 60 -12.72 -8.25 7.59
N PRO A 61 -11.80 -9.19 7.23
CA PRO A 61 -10.63 -8.85 6.46
C PRO A 61 -11.07 -8.04 5.25
N ARG A 62 -10.42 -6.89 5.02
CA ARG A 62 -10.71 -6.10 3.82
C ARG A 62 -10.38 -7.00 2.62
N PRO A 63 -11.27 -7.14 1.63
CA PRO A 63 -10.89 -7.80 0.39
C PRO A 63 -9.65 -7.09 -0.17
N PRO A 64 -8.72 -7.82 -0.83
CA PRO A 64 -7.61 -7.18 -1.51
C PRO A 64 -8.18 -6.09 -2.44
N PRO A 65 -7.49 -4.93 -2.56
CA PRO A 65 -7.91 -3.95 -3.54
C PRO A 65 -8.00 -4.63 -4.92
N PRO A 66 -9.02 -4.29 -5.74
CA PRO A 66 -9.01 -4.73 -7.13
C PRO A 66 -7.68 -4.32 -7.77
N PRO A 67 -7.16 -5.09 -8.75
CA PRO A 67 -5.96 -4.70 -9.46
C PRO A 67 -6.18 -3.30 -10.02
N SER A 68 -5.25 -2.38 -9.76
CA SER A 68 -5.29 -1.04 -10.34
C SER A 68 -5.43 -1.17 -11.85
N PRO A 69 -6.30 -0.38 -12.52
CA PRO A 69 -6.24 -0.31 -13.97
C PRO A 69 -4.81 0.10 -14.34
N LEU A 70 -4.19 -0.66 -15.24
CA LEU A 70 -2.89 -0.29 -15.80
C LEU A 70 -3.04 1.14 -16.33
N SER A 71 -2.26 2.07 -15.79
CA SER A 71 -2.20 3.41 -16.36
C SER A 71 -1.88 3.25 -17.85
N PRO A 72 -2.59 3.93 -18.77
CA PRO A 72 -2.25 3.87 -20.17
C PRO A 72 -0.78 4.27 -20.33
N SER A 73 -0.02 3.48 -21.10
CA SER A 73 1.37 3.83 -21.41
C SER A 73 1.42 5.23 -22.01
N PRO A 74 2.42 6.05 -21.65
CA PRO A 74 2.61 7.34 -22.30
C PRO A 74 2.82 7.12 -23.80
N PRO A 75 2.36 8.06 -24.66
CA PRO A 75 2.62 7.98 -26.09
C PRO A 75 4.13 7.93 -26.37
N PRO A 76 4.56 7.29 -27.47
CA PRO A 76 5.97 7.29 -27.84
C PRO A 76 6.48 8.73 -28.02
N PRO A 77 7.75 9.01 -27.68
CA PRO A 77 8.35 10.30 -27.94
C PRO A 77 8.36 10.61 -29.45
N PRO A 78 8.31 11.89 -29.85
CA PRO A 78 8.41 12.27 -31.26
C PRO A 78 9.75 11.78 -31.84
N SER A 79 9.74 11.35 -33.10
CA SER A 79 10.95 10.94 -33.80
C SER A 79 11.98 12.08 -33.85
N PRO A 80 13.28 11.80 -33.67
CA PRO A 80 14.32 12.81 -33.79
C PRO A 80 14.40 13.34 -35.25
N PRO A 81 14.82 14.61 -35.43
CA PRO A 81 15.04 15.17 -36.77
C PRO A 81 16.15 14.40 -37.51
N PRO A 82 16.13 14.39 -38.85
CA PRO A 82 17.20 13.78 -39.63
C PRO A 82 18.54 14.44 -39.32
N LEU A 83 19.58 13.62 -39.15
CA LEU A 83 20.95 14.08 -38.93
C LEU A 83 21.45 14.83 -40.18
N PRO A 84 22.23 15.92 -40.04
CA PRO A 84 22.87 16.55 -41.19
C PRO A 84 23.79 15.55 -41.90
N SER A 85 23.74 15.56 -43.23
CA SER A 85 24.64 14.77 -44.08
C SER A 85 26.10 15.13 -43.77
N PRO A 86 27.03 14.16 -43.66
CA PRO A 86 28.43 14.45 -43.39
C PRO A 86 29.04 15.26 -44.55
N SER A 87 29.79 16.31 -44.20
CA SER A 87 30.62 17.06 -45.15
C SER A 87 31.69 16.15 -45.76
N PRO A 88 32.09 16.37 -47.03
CA PRO A 88 33.15 15.59 -47.66
C PRO A 88 34.49 15.79 -46.92
N PRO A 89 35.33 14.75 -46.83
CA PRO A 89 36.65 14.85 -46.21
C PRO A 89 37.55 15.81 -47.02
N PRO A 90 38.44 16.56 -46.36
CA PRO A 90 39.47 17.34 -47.05
C PRO A 90 40.43 16.41 -47.80
N PRO A 91 41.06 16.88 -48.90
CA PRO A 91 42.07 16.09 -49.61
C PRO A 91 43.26 15.81 -48.69
N MET A 92 43.62 14.53 -48.59
CA MET A 92 44.77 14.04 -47.83
C MET A 92 46.06 14.67 -48.36
N VAL A 93 46.75 15.45 -47.53
CA VAL A 93 48.14 15.84 -47.79
C VAL A 93 49.06 14.72 -47.30
N CYS A 94 49.73 14.06 -48.24
CA CYS A 94 50.73 13.02 -47.96
C CYS A 94 52.04 13.68 -47.49
N GLU A 95 52.10 14.13 -46.23
CA GLU A 95 53.36 14.60 -45.65
C GLU A 95 54.07 13.49 -44.87
N ASN A 96 55.32 13.33 -45.23
CA ASN A 96 56.22 12.21 -45.01
C ASN A 96 57.24 12.64 -43.96
N VAL A 97 57.42 11.87 -42.87
CA VAL A 97 58.55 12.13 -41.96
C VAL A 97 59.13 10.87 -41.31
N SER A 98 60.31 10.53 -41.81
CA SER A 98 61.50 9.94 -41.17
C SER A 98 61.37 8.77 -40.19
N ILE A 99 61.66 7.56 -40.69
CA ILE A 99 62.08 6.41 -39.89
C ILE A 99 63.56 6.59 -39.51
N THR A 100 63.85 6.69 -38.21
CA THR A 100 65.21 6.66 -37.66
C THR A 100 65.56 5.21 -37.26
N PRO A 101 66.65 4.60 -37.77
CA PRO A 101 67.12 3.32 -37.24
C PRO A 101 68.13 3.49 -36.09
N HIS A 102 67.88 2.87 -34.94
CA HIS A 102 68.90 2.54 -33.92
C HIS A 102 68.93 1.00 -33.80
N ALA A 103 69.94 0.35 -34.37
CA ALA A 103 71.22 0.00 -33.74
C ALA A 103 71.10 -1.17 -32.74
N ALA A 104 71.60 -2.34 -33.16
CA ALA A 104 71.96 -3.43 -32.27
C ALA A 104 73.38 -3.89 -32.64
N ILE A 105 74.27 -3.76 -31.65
CA ILE A 105 75.62 -4.32 -31.57
C ILE A 105 75.58 -5.82 -31.28
#